data_AF-A0A1H1AU44-F1
#
_entry.id   AF-A0A1H1AU44-F1
#
_cell.length_a   1.000
_cell.length_b   1.000
_cell.length_c   1.000
_cell.angle_alpha   90.00
_cell.angle_beta   90.00
_cell.angle_gamma   90.00
#
_symmetry.space_group_name_H-M   'P 1'
#
loop_
_entity.id
_entity.type
_entity.pdbx_description
1 polymer ?
#
loop_
_entity_poly.entity_id
_entity_poly.type
_entity_poly.pdbx_seq_one_letter_code
_entity_poly.pdbx_strand_id
1 'polypeptide(L)'
;MKLRQFSTQKGMTLVELLASISLFAVLIALSSTVIIQMINSEDNTSRQISLNQETNVLVSELRNEYTEKSDEVEDAEKFNICYQKIDGLDVKQVITFLDDKQQTKQVNNDCIIGITKQEVLPIEITTANEADQTLTIKTSWRNNDEYVIELKNEEDEKYEFTEDGKFANCDYNQNTRFKNADDYKKVMFIDDCKVNGSAWIAGDIEVKNKTKLVVEKNLYISDNVRIVGKGGNDKAGHLCVKGEIHFPDGKSESDYDIDFKCN
;
A
#
# COMPACT_ATOMS: atom_id res chain seq x y z
N MET A 1 -79.81 46.34 22.81
CA MET A 1 -78.69 45.48 23.30
C MET A 1 -78.37 44.49 22.19
N LYS A 2 -77.16 44.51 21.65
CA LYS A 2 -76.71 43.63 20.55
C LYS A 2 -76.55 42.19 21.07
N LEU A 3 -77.32 41.25 20.52
CA LEU A 3 -77.08 39.82 20.67
C LEU A 3 -75.77 39.47 19.94
N ARG A 4 -74.73 39.12 20.71
CA ARG A 4 -73.44 38.66 20.20
C ARG A 4 -73.56 37.20 19.71
N GLN A 5 -72.90 36.95 18.59
CA GLN A 5 -72.90 35.74 17.78
C GLN A 5 -72.64 34.46 18.58
N PHE A 6 -73.41 33.41 18.27
CA PHE A 6 -73.06 32.04 18.59
C PHE A 6 -71.82 31.63 17.78
N SER A 7 -70.77 31.22 18.48
CA SER A 7 -69.60 30.58 17.90
C SER A 7 -70.02 29.32 17.13
N THR A 8 -69.78 29.31 15.83
CA THR A 8 -69.96 28.14 14.96
C THR A 8 -68.91 27.11 15.30
N GLN A 9 -69.18 26.27 16.31
CA GLN A 9 -68.44 25.03 16.53
C GLN A 9 -68.81 24.08 15.37
N LYS A 10 -67.96 24.03 14.34
CA LYS A 10 -68.01 22.92 13.39
C LYS A 10 -67.56 21.67 14.15
N GLY A 11 -68.52 20.95 14.73
CA GLY A 11 -68.29 19.64 15.32
C GLY A 11 -67.70 18.73 14.24
N MET A 12 -66.56 18.13 14.54
CA MET A 12 -65.94 17.13 13.68
C MET A 12 -66.98 16.02 13.43
N THR A 13 -67.26 15.72 12.17
CA THR A 13 -68.27 14.71 11.88
C THR A 13 -67.70 13.32 12.18
N LEU A 14 -68.53 12.43 12.72
CA LEU A 14 -68.12 11.06 13.07
C LEU A 14 -67.53 10.31 11.84
N VAL A 15 -67.99 10.67 10.64
CA VAL A 15 -67.48 10.14 9.37
C VAL A 15 -66.06 10.61 9.09
N GLU A 16 -65.72 11.88 9.32
CA GLU A 16 -64.34 12.39 9.16
C GLU A 16 -63.38 11.72 10.14
N LEU A 17 -63.82 11.46 11.38
CA LEU A 17 -63.02 10.74 12.36
C LEU A 17 -62.75 9.29 11.92
N LEU A 18 -63.78 8.58 11.46
CA LEU A 18 -63.66 7.19 11.01
C LEU A 18 -62.76 7.07 9.76
N ALA A 19 -62.89 8.00 8.82
CA ALA A 19 -62.04 8.07 7.64
C ALA A 19 -60.58 8.33 8.02
N SER A 20 -60.33 9.25 8.97
CA SER A 20 -58.99 9.57 9.44
C SER A 20 -58.34 8.38 10.15
N ILE A 21 -59.08 7.65 10.99
CA ILE A 21 -58.59 6.43 11.66
C ILE A 21 -58.28 5.34 10.64
N SER A 22 -59.12 5.16 9.62
CA SER A 22 -58.90 4.16 8.57
C SER A 22 -57.65 4.48 7.76
N LEU A 23 -57.45 5.75 7.38
CA LEU A 23 -56.25 6.20 6.69
C LEU A 23 -54.99 6.01 7.56
N PHE A 24 -55.08 6.32 8.85
CA PHE A 24 -53.98 6.17 9.79
C PHE A 24 -53.59 4.70 10.00
N ALA A 25 -54.55 3.80 10.06
CA ALA A 25 -54.29 2.36 10.15
C ALA A 25 -53.53 1.84 8.92
N VAL A 26 -53.90 2.28 7.71
CA VAL A 26 -53.19 1.94 6.48
C VAL A 26 -51.75 2.48 6.51
N LEU A 27 -51.57 3.72 6.96
CA LEU A 27 -50.24 4.32 7.09
C LEU A 27 -49.35 3.53 8.05
N ILE A 28 -49.86 3.16 9.23
CA ILE A 28 -49.12 2.33 10.19
C ILE A 28 -48.73 0.98 9.59
N ALA A 29 -49.65 0.31 8.89
CA ALA A 29 -49.38 -1.00 8.27
C ALA A 29 -48.27 -0.91 7.21
N LEU A 30 -48.31 0.12 6.36
CA LEU A 30 -47.29 0.37 5.36
C LEU A 30 -45.94 0.71 6.00
N SER A 31 -45.91 1.59 7.00
CA SER A 31 -44.69 1.95 7.71
C SER A 31 -44.06 0.77 8.44
N SER A 32 -44.87 -0.09 9.05
CA SER A 32 -44.39 -1.28 9.78
C SER A 32 -43.69 -2.27 8.84
N THR A 33 -44.22 -2.45 7.62
CA THR A 33 -43.63 -3.34 6.62
C THR A 33 -42.23 -2.87 6.22
N VAL A 34 -42.06 -1.55 6.00
CA VAL A 34 -40.76 -0.97 5.65
C VAL A 34 -39.74 -1.12 6.79
N ILE A 35 -40.18 -0.91 8.03
CA ILE A 35 -39.32 -1.09 9.22
C ILE A 35 -38.84 -2.54 9.33
N ILE A 36 -39.74 -3.51 9.15
CA ILE A 36 -39.39 -4.94 9.20
C ILE A 36 -38.39 -5.30 8.08
N GLN A 37 -38.58 -4.79 6.87
CA GLN A 37 -37.63 -4.98 5.78
C GLN A 37 -36.25 -4.39 6.09
N MET A 38 -36.21 -3.20 6.70
CA MET A 38 -34.97 -2.56 7.12
C MET A 38 -34.23 -3.39 8.18
N ILE A 39 -34.93 -3.88 9.21
CA ILE A 39 -34.33 -4.72 10.26
C ILE A 39 -33.77 -6.02 9.68
N ASN A 40 -34.52 -6.70 8.81
CA ASN A 40 -34.04 -7.93 8.18
C ASN A 40 -32.84 -7.68 7.24
N SER A 41 -32.81 -6.50 6.59
CA SER A 41 -31.68 -6.10 5.76
C SER A 41 -30.43 -5.80 6.59
N GLU A 42 -30.60 -5.19 7.76
CA GLU A 42 -29.51 -4.90 8.70
C GLU A 42 -28.88 -6.19 9.22
N ASP A 43 -29.68 -7.15 9.68
CA ASP A 43 -29.21 -8.44 10.18
C ASP A 43 -28.43 -9.22 9.09
N ASN A 44 -28.96 -9.29 7.87
CA ASN A 44 -28.26 -9.93 6.75
C ASN A 44 -26.95 -9.23 6.40
N THR A 45 -26.95 -7.89 6.39
CA THR A 45 -25.75 -7.09 6.10
C THR A 45 -24.69 -7.28 7.19
N SER A 46 -25.11 -7.27 8.46
CA SER A 46 -24.24 -7.49 9.60
C SER A 46 -23.59 -8.87 9.53
N ARG A 47 -24.36 -9.93 9.27
CA ARG A 47 -23.82 -11.29 9.11
C ARG A 47 -22.84 -11.43 7.94
N GLN A 48 -23.12 -10.76 6.83
CA GLN A 48 -22.21 -10.76 5.69
C GLN A 48 -20.90 -10.00 5.99
N ILE A 49 -20.97 -8.89 6.73
CA ILE A 49 -19.78 -8.16 7.19
C ILE A 49 -18.95 -9.05 8.13
N SER A 50 -19.60 -9.71 9.11
CA SER A 50 -18.91 -10.64 10.01
C SER A 50 -18.25 -11.77 9.24
N LEU A 51 -18.98 -12.43 8.32
CA LEU A 51 -18.41 -13.48 7.46
C LEU A 51 -17.19 -12.97 6.69
N ASN A 52 -17.25 -11.80 6.07
CA ASN A 52 -16.10 -11.21 5.39
C ASN A 52 -14.90 -10.98 6.32
N GLN A 53 -15.13 -10.45 7.52
CA GLN A 53 -14.06 -10.17 8.48
C GLN A 53 -13.42 -11.46 9.00
N GLU A 54 -14.24 -12.42 9.41
CA GLU A 54 -13.79 -13.71 9.93
C GLU A 54 -13.04 -14.52 8.87
N THR A 55 -13.55 -14.56 7.63
CA THR A 55 -12.84 -15.22 6.53
C THR A 55 -11.52 -14.51 6.20
N ASN A 56 -11.45 -13.18 6.28
CA ASN A 56 -10.18 -12.47 6.06
C ASN A 56 -9.15 -12.78 7.16
N VAL A 57 -9.58 -12.89 8.42
CA VAL A 57 -8.71 -13.31 9.53
C VAL A 57 -8.19 -14.73 9.28
N LEU A 58 -9.11 -15.66 8.97
CA LEU A 58 -8.77 -17.04 8.64
C LEU A 58 -7.76 -17.14 7.48
N VAL A 59 -7.99 -16.41 6.38
CA VAL A 59 -7.08 -16.40 5.22
C VAL A 59 -5.71 -15.85 5.60
N SER A 60 -5.65 -14.86 6.50
CA SER A 60 -4.39 -14.29 6.97
C SER A 60 -3.62 -15.27 7.85
N GLU A 61 -4.31 -15.98 8.74
CA GLU A 61 -3.72 -17.02 9.59
C GLU A 61 -3.19 -18.19 8.75
N LEU A 62 -4.00 -18.70 7.82
CA LEU A 62 -3.58 -19.76 6.90
C LEU A 62 -2.39 -19.34 6.03
N ARG A 63 -2.35 -18.08 5.60
CA ARG A 63 -1.20 -17.55 4.86
C ARG A 63 0.06 -17.53 5.73
N ASN A 64 -0.05 -17.11 6.99
CA ASN A 64 1.07 -17.08 7.91
C ASN A 64 1.63 -18.49 8.16
N GLU A 65 0.74 -19.45 8.43
CA GLU A 65 1.10 -20.87 8.60
C GLU A 65 1.67 -21.50 7.33
N TYR A 66 1.20 -21.09 6.14
CA TYR A 66 1.80 -21.49 4.87
C TYR A 66 3.26 -21.05 4.82
N THR A 67 3.52 -19.77 5.03
CA THR A 67 4.85 -19.17 4.94
C THR A 67 5.82 -19.80 5.95
N GLU A 68 5.38 -19.99 7.19
CA GLU A 68 6.22 -20.60 8.23
C GLU A 68 6.60 -22.05 7.89
N LYS A 69 5.65 -22.87 7.42
CA LYS A 69 5.92 -24.27 7.10
C LYS A 69 6.59 -24.47 5.75
N SER A 70 6.39 -23.57 4.79
CA SER A 70 7.06 -23.67 3.49
C SER A 70 8.57 -23.46 3.61
N ASP A 71 9.02 -22.73 4.63
CA ASP A 71 10.45 -22.52 4.92
C ASP A 71 11.09 -23.76 5.55
N GLU A 72 10.33 -24.55 6.32
CA GLU A 72 10.83 -25.76 6.99
C GLU A 72 10.89 -27.01 6.08
N VAL A 73 10.20 -26.96 4.94
CA VAL A 73 9.93 -28.13 4.09
C VAL A 73 10.72 -28.06 2.78
N GLU A 74 11.35 -29.17 2.39
CA GLU A 74 12.08 -29.29 1.13
C GLU A 74 11.14 -29.19 -0.09
N ASP A 75 11.70 -28.82 -1.24
CA ASP A 75 10.91 -28.65 -2.46
C ASP A 75 10.22 -29.96 -2.87
N ALA A 76 8.94 -29.86 -3.24
CA ALA A 76 8.02 -30.95 -3.60
C ALA A 76 7.46 -31.81 -2.45
N GLU A 77 7.81 -31.58 -1.19
CA GLU A 77 7.14 -32.23 -0.08
C GLU A 77 5.73 -31.66 0.18
N LYS A 78 4.87 -32.51 0.73
CA LYS A 78 3.50 -32.15 1.09
C LYS A 78 3.39 -31.93 2.59
N PHE A 79 2.79 -30.82 2.98
CA PHE A 79 2.56 -30.47 4.38
C PHE A 79 1.11 -30.05 4.64
N ASN A 80 0.77 -29.93 5.92
CA ASN A 80 -0.55 -29.56 6.37
C ASN A 80 -0.52 -28.16 7.01
N ILE A 81 -1.51 -27.34 6.66
CA ILE A 81 -1.68 -25.99 7.20
C ILE A 81 -2.88 -26.02 8.12
N CYS A 82 -2.71 -25.61 9.37
CA CYS A 82 -3.79 -25.61 10.35
C CYS A 82 -4.22 -24.18 10.64
N TYR A 83 -5.43 -24.01 11.15
CA TYR A 83 -5.97 -22.71 11.56
C TYR A 83 -6.74 -22.86 12.86
N GLN A 84 -6.85 -21.77 13.62
CA GLN A 84 -7.71 -21.71 14.78
C GLN A 84 -9.15 -21.61 14.33
N LYS A 85 -9.98 -22.53 14.85
CA LYS A 85 -11.41 -22.52 14.59
C LYS A 85 -12.03 -21.22 15.10
N ILE A 86 -12.71 -20.52 14.21
CA ILE A 86 -13.53 -19.34 14.53
C ILE A 86 -14.96 -19.83 14.76
N ASP A 87 -15.54 -19.50 15.92
CA ASP A 87 -16.92 -19.88 16.25
C ASP A 87 -17.89 -19.31 15.21
N GLY A 88 -18.78 -20.16 14.69
CA GLY A 88 -19.77 -19.78 13.68
C GLY A 88 -19.26 -19.76 12.23
N LEU A 89 -17.98 -20.06 11.99
CA LEU A 89 -17.37 -20.14 10.66
C LEU A 89 -16.95 -21.57 10.33
N ASP A 90 -17.30 -22.05 9.13
CA ASP A 90 -16.92 -23.37 8.63
C ASP A 90 -16.24 -23.28 7.26
N VAL A 91 -15.14 -24.01 7.07
CA VAL A 91 -14.42 -24.07 5.79
C VAL A 91 -15.00 -25.19 4.94
N LYS A 92 -15.81 -24.83 3.94
CA LYS A 92 -16.49 -25.80 3.08
C LYS A 92 -15.58 -26.37 2.02
N GLN A 93 -14.70 -25.55 1.45
CA GLN A 93 -13.87 -25.96 0.33
C GLN A 93 -12.57 -25.16 0.26
N VAL A 94 -11.49 -25.86 -0.08
CA VAL A 94 -10.22 -25.26 -0.43
C VAL A 94 -9.76 -25.82 -1.77
N ILE A 95 -9.41 -24.95 -2.71
CA ILE A 95 -8.87 -25.31 -4.02
C ILE A 95 -7.51 -24.65 -4.15
N THR A 96 -6.50 -25.43 -4.52
CA THR A 96 -5.19 -24.92 -4.93
C THR A 96 -4.95 -25.19 -6.40
N PHE A 97 -4.03 -24.46 -7.01
CA PHE A 97 -3.65 -24.68 -8.39
C PHE A 97 -2.19 -25.17 -8.43
N LEU A 98 -1.94 -26.23 -9.20
CA LEU A 98 -0.59 -26.74 -9.47
C LEU A 98 -0.52 -27.06 -10.97
N ASP A 99 0.41 -26.45 -11.69
CA ASP A 99 0.54 -26.56 -13.16
C ASP A 99 -0.79 -26.30 -13.90
N ASP A 100 -1.48 -25.23 -13.52
CA ASP A 100 -2.82 -24.84 -14.02
C ASP A 100 -3.94 -25.86 -13.77
N LYS A 101 -3.69 -26.90 -12.97
CA LYS A 101 -4.71 -27.89 -12.58
C LYS A 101 -5.26 -27.57 -11.20
N GLN A 102 -6.58 -27.50 -11.12
CA GLN A 102 -7.30 -27.38 -9.86
C GLN A 102 -7.16 -28.66 -9.04
N GLN A 103 -6.83 -28.49 -7.76
CA GLN A 103 -6.78 -29.55 -6.77
C GLN A 103 -7.64 -29.15 -5.57
N THR A 104 -8.75 -29.86 -5.36
CA THR A 104 -9.54 -29.74 -4.14
C THR A 104 -8.76 -30.36 -2.99
N LYS A 105 -8.55 -29.60 -1.92
CA LYS A 105 -7.88 -30.05 -0.70
C LYS A 105 -8.90 -30.50 0.32
N GLN A 106 -8.52 -31.52 1.09
CA GLN A 106 -9.34 -32.00 2.20
C GLN A 106 -9.08 -31.14 3.43
N VAL A 107 -10.15 -30.77 4.11
CA VAL A 107 -10.11 -30.10 5.41
C VAL A 107 -10.49 -31.12 6.47
N ASN A 108 -9.60 -31.37 7.43
CA ASN A 108 -9.82 -32.32 8.52
C ASN A 108 -9.22 -31.75 9.80
N ASN A 109 -9.99 -31.77 10.89
CA ASN A 109 -9.60 -31.24 12.20
C ASN A 109 -8.95 -29.85 12.11
N ASP A 110 -9.63 -28.91 11.43
CA ASP A 110 -9.18 -27.52 11.26
C ASP A 110 -7.81 -27.40 10.56
N CYS A 111 -7.44 -28.41 9.75
CA CYS A 111 -6.24 -28.40 8.93
C CYS A 111 -6.55 -28.74 7.47
N ILE A 112 -5.89 -28.04 6.56
CA ILE A 112 -5.88 -28.30 5.12
C ILE A 112 -4.74 -29.28 4.83
N ILE A 113 -5.10 -30.45 4.31
CA ILE A 113 -4.15 -31.57 4.14
C ILE A 113 -3.52 -31.55 2.75
N GLY A 114 -2.21 -31.80 2.71
CA GLY A 114 -1.48 -32.13 1.47
C GLY A 114 -1.26 -30.93 0.55
N ILE A 115 -0.91 -29.79 1.14
CA ILE A 115 -0.42 -28.62 0.41
C ILE A 115 0.99 -28.91 -0.08
N THR A 116 1.27 -28.57 -1.33
CA THR A 116 2.60 -28.71 -1.94
C THR A 116 3.23 -27.32 -1.99
N LYS A 117 4.49 -27.22 -1.57
CA LYS A 117 5.27 -25.99 -1.64
C LYS A 117 5.34 -25.48 -3.08
N GLN A 118 5.08 -24.18 -3.27
CA GLN A 118 5.18 -23.46 -4.54
C GLN A 118 5.74 -22.06 -4.27
N GLU A 119 6.51 -21.50 -5.21
CA GLU A 119 6.98 -20.10 -5.15
C GLU A 119 5.80 -19.14 -4.97
N VAL A 120 4.72 -19.38 -5.73
CA VAL A 120 3.44 -18.71 -5.58
C VAL A 120 2.35 -19.79 -5.59
N LEU A 121 1.63 -19.94 -4.48
CA LEU A 121 0.49 -20.84 -4.32
C LEU A 121 -0.82 -20.07 -4.56
N PRO A 122 -1.49 -20.24 -5.71
CA PRO A 122 -2.83 -19.71 -5.91
C PRO A 122 -3.81 -20.58 -5.13
N ILE A 123 -4.68 -19.93 -4.35
CA ILE A 123 -5.64 -20.61 -3.48
C ILE A 123 -7.00 -19.93 -3.50
N GLU A 124 -8.03 -20.76 -3.46
CA GLU A 124 -9.43 -20.37 -3.37
C GLU A 124 -10.05 -21.05 -2.15
N ILE A 125 -10.55 -20.25 -1.22
CA ILE A 125 -11.12 -20.72 0.05
C ILE A 125 -12.58 -20.31 0.09
N THR A 126 -13.47 -21.28 0.25
CA THR A 126 -14.90 -21.06 0.47
C THR A 126 -15.25 -21.38 1.91
N THR A 127 -15.79 -20.37 2.59
CA THR A 127 -16.28 -20.43 3.97
C THR A 127 -17.79 -20.30 4.00
N ALA A 128 -18.42 -20.76 5.08
CA ALA A 128 -19.83 -20.52 5.36
C ALA A 128 -20.05 -20.16 6.83
N ASN A 129 -21.06 -19.35 7.10
CA ASN A 129 -21.52 -19.10 8.47
C ASN A 129 -22.65 -20.07 8.89
N GLU A 130 -23.14 -19.95 10.13
CA GLU A 130 -24.26 -20.75 10.66
C GLU A 130 -25.58 -20.62 9.87
N ALA A 131 -25.73 -19.56 9.09
CA ALA A 131 -26.89 -19.32 8.23
C ALA A 131 -26.70 -19.86 6.81
N ASP A 132 -25.66 -20.67 6.58
CA ASP A 132 -25.24 -21.22 5.28
C ASP A 132 -24.93 -20.16 4.21
N GLN A 133 -24.67 -18.90 4.62
CA GLN A 133 -24.17 -17.88 3.71
C GLN A 133 -22.71 -18.17 3.41
N THR A 134 -22.34 -18.22 2.14
CA THR A 134 -20.99 -18.56 1.71
C THR A 134 -20.20 -17.35 1.22
N LEU A 135 -18.89 -17.41 1.42
CA LEU A 135 -17.94 -16.44 0.89
C LEU A 135 -16.73 -17.18 0.33
N THR A 136 -16.39 -16.87 -0.92
CA THR A 136 -15.23 -17.41 -1.62
C THR A 136 -14.18 -16.33 -1.80
N ILE A 137 -13.00 -16.51 -1.22
CA ILE A 137 -11.83 -15.65 -1.40
C ILE A 137 -10.83 -16.34 -2.32
N LYS A 138 -10.41 -15.64 -3.37
CA LYS A 138 -9.32 -16.05 -4.27
C LYS A 138 -8.10 -15.18 -4.01
N THR A 139 -6.97 -15.80 -3.72
CA THR A 139 -5.73 -15.10 -3.41
C THR A 139 -4.54 -15.95 -3.82
N SER A 140 -3.33 -15.39 -3.72
CA SER A 140 -2.09 -16.11 -3.94
C SER A 140 -1.14 -15.86 -2.77
N TRP A 141 -0.54 -16.92 -2.25
CA TRP A 141 0.45 -16.85 -1.19
C TRP A 141 1.82 -17.10 -1.79
N ARG A 142 2.80 -16.27 -1.44
CA ARG A 142 4.18 -16.48 -1.87
C ARG A 142 4.96 -17.15 -0.76
N ASN A 143 5.83 -18.08 -1.13
CA ASN A 143 6.88 -18.50 -0.22
C ASN A 143 7.80 -17.30 0.00
N ASN A 144 8.17 -17.02 1.25
CA ASN A 144 9.21 -16.03 1.52
C ASN A 144 10.55 -16.70 1.22
N ASP A 145 10.87 -16.91 -0.06
CA ASP A 145 12.29 -16.86 -0.40
C ASP A 145 12.71 -15.47 0.05
N GLU A 146 13.56 -15.41 1.09
CA GLU A 146 14.04 -14.16 1.64
C GLU A 146 14.33 -13.23 0.47
N TYR A 147 13.61 -12.10 0.37
CA TYR A 147 14.27 -10.95 -0.21
C TYR A 147 15.38 -10.67 0.79
N VAL A 148 16.51 -11.34 0.60
CA VAL A 148 17.79 -10.83 1.05
C VAL A 148 17.85 -9.52 0.31
N ILE A 149 17.34 -8.48 0.96
CA ILE A 149 17.91 -7.16 0.79
C ILE A 149 19.33 -7.43 1.23
N GLU A 150 20.18 -7.82 0.28
CA GLU A 150 21.60 -7.60 0.40
C GLU A 150 21.66 -6.08 0.51
N LEU A 151 21.51 -5.60 1.75
CA LEU A 151 22.26 -4.46 2.22
C LEU A 151 23.69 -4.91 1.97
N LYS A 152 24.16 -4.73 0.73
CA LYS A 152 25.56 -4.59 0.45
C LYS A 152 25.97 -3.56 1.46
N ASN A 153 26.61 -4.03 2.52
CA ASN A 153 27.10 -3.17 3.54
C ASN A 153 28.10 -2.32 2.78
N GLU A 154 27.70 -1.07 2.50
CA GLU A 154 28.45 -0.11 1.69
C GLU A 154 29.86 0.14 2.25
N GLU A 155 30.18 -0.44 3.41
CA GLU A 155 31.49 -0.46 4.05
C GLU A 155 32.61 -1.10 3.20
N ASP A 156 32.29 -1.99 2.24
CA ASP A 156 33.29 -2.55 1.31
C ASP A 156 33.41 -1.78 -0.01
N GLU A 157 32.45 -0.89 -0.33
CA GLU A 157 32.67 0.10 -1.39
C GLU A 157 33.58 1.18 -0.81
N LYS A 158 34.84 1.18 -1.25
CA LYS A 158 35.78 2.26 -0.92
C LYS A 158 35.28 3.56 -1.53
N TYR A 159 34.47 4.30 -0.78
CA TYR A 159 34.16 5.68 -1.08
C TYR A 159 35.38 6.53 -0.72
N GLU A 160 35.87 7.32 -1.67
CA GLU A 160 36.72 8.46 -1.32
C GLU A 160 35.81 9.51 -0.69
N PHE A 161 35.79 9.55 0.65
CA PHE A 161 35.22 10.65 1.39
C PHE A 161 36.14 11.85 1.21
N THR A 162 35.68 12.88 0.50
CA THR A 162 36.36 14.17 0.52
C THR A 162 35.98 14.92 1.78
N GLU A 163 36.76 14.72 2.84
CA GLU A 163 36.67 15.56 4.04
C GLU A 163 37.01 17.01 3.69
N ASP A 164 36.21 17.91 4.26
CA ASP A 164 36.44 19.35 4.33
C ASP A 164 36.45 20.13 3.02
N GLY A 165 35.24 20.26 2.47
CA GLY A 165 34.58 21.56 2.45
C GLY A 165 35.48 22.75 2.09
N LYS A 166 35.83 22.84 0.81
CA LYS A 166 35.59 24.08 0.05
C LYS A 166 35.78 23.90 -1.45
N PHE A 167 36.71 23.07 -1.91
CA PHE A 167 37.09 23.02 -3.33
C PHE A 167 37.53 21.60 -3.71
N ALA A 168 36.62 20.79 -4.28
CA ALA A 168 36.99 19.49 -4.83
C ALA A 168 37.50 19.70 -6.26
N ASN A 169 38.79 19.45 -6.49
CA ASN A 169 39.30 19.19 -7.83
C ASN A 169 39.12 17.68 -8.05
N CYS A 170 38.23 17.27 -8.94
CA CYS A 170 37.62 15.95 -8.81
C CYS A 170 37.48 15.18 -10.12
N ASP A 171 38.52 14.41 -10.44
CA ASP A 171 38.43 13.26 -11.33
C ASP A 171 38.43 11.99 -10.47
N TYR A 172 37.25 11.45 -10.19
CA TYR A 172 37.07 10.21 -9.44
C TYR A 172 36.89 9.02 -10.39
N ASN A 173 37.71 7.98 -10.21
CA ASN A 173 37.66 6.78 -11.05
C ASN A 173 36.69 5.70 -10.55
N GLN A 174 35.94 5.98 -9.48
CA GLN A 174 35.08 5.02 -8.77
C GLN A 174 33.78 5.67 -8.29
N ASN A 175 32.92 4.87 -7.65
CA ASN A 175 31.71 5.39 -7.01
C ASN A 175 32.08 6.43 -5.94
N THR A 176 31.42 7.57 -5.96
CA THR A 176 31.78 8.71 -5.12
C THR A 176 30.57 9.22 -4.36
N ARG A 177 30.69 9.34 -3.04
CA ARG A 177 29.66 9.92 -2.19
C ARG A 177 30.07 11.31 -1.73
N PHE A 178 29.37 12.31 -2.23
CA PHE A 178 29.49 13.68 -1.77
C PHE A 178 28.63 13.85 -0.51
N LYS A 179 29.26 13.81 0.65
CA LYS A 179 28.62 14.07 1.94
C LYS A 179 29.37 15.18 2.66
N ASN A 180 28.66 16.19 3.14
CA ASN A 180 29.26 17.13 4.08
C ASN A 180 29.24 16.55 5.49
N ALA A 181 30.34 16.63 6.22
CA ALA A 181 30.38 16.24 7.63
C ALA A 181 29.55 17.18 8.51
N ASP A 182 29.41 18.45 8.09
CA ASP A 182 28.55 19.43 8.73
C ASP A 182 27.30 19.66 7.85
N ASP A 183 26.12 19.21 8.30
CA ASP A 183 24.83 19.34 7.60
C ASP A 183 24.48 20.77 7.14
N TYR A 184 25.19 21.78 7.63
CA TYR A 184 24.97 23.19 7.32
C TYR A 184 25.92 23.76 6.25
N LYS A 185 26.92 23.00 5.80
CA LYS A 185 27.89 23.47 4.79
C LYS A 185 27.56 22.88 3.43
N LYS A 186 27.70 23.70 2.38
CA LYS A 186 27.46 23.28 1.01
C LYS A 186 28.72 22.68 0.39
N VAL A 187 28.58 21.58 -0.36
CA VAL A 187 29.66 21.09 -1.24
C VAL A 187 29.74 22.04 -2.43
N MET A 188 30.93 22.61 -2.69
CA MET A 188 31.16 23.54 -3.79
C MET A 188 32.12 22.93 -4.81
N PHE A 189 31.68 22.89 -6.06
CA PHE A 189 32.51 22.56 -7.21
C PHE A 189 33.00 23.87 -7.86
N ILE A 190 34.30 23.98 -8.12
CA ILE A 190 34.95 25.17 -8.70
C ILE A 190 35.40 24.92 -10.13
N ASP A 191 35.84 23.69 -10.38
CA ASP A 191 36.36 23.22 -11.65
C ASP A 191 35.52 22.03 -12.11
N ASP A 192 35.58 21.75 -13.42
CA ASP A 192 34.88 20.60 -14.00
C ASP A 192 35.28 19.32 -13.26
N CYS A 193 34.26 18.55 -12.91
CA CYS A 193 34.35 17.40 -12.04
C CYS A 193 33.85 16.19 -12.80
N LYS A 194 34.60 15.08 -12.79
CA LYS A 194 34.21 13.83 -13.44
C LYS A 194 34.19 12.69 -12.43
N VAL A 195 33.08 11.95 -12.41
CA VAL A 195 32.90 10.71 -11.67
C VAL A 195 32.73 9.60 -12.70
N ASN A 196 33.74 8.74 -12.86
CA ASN A 196 33.69 7.59 -13.77
C ASN A 196 32.82 6.43 -13.22
N GLY A 197 32.28 6.57 -12.00
CA GLY A 197 31.33 5.65 -11.36
C GLY A 197 29.94 6.26 -11.17
N SER A 198 29.20 5.71 -10.20
CA SER A 198 27.96 6.31 -9.70
C SER A 198 28.28 7.41 -8.68
N ALA A 199 27.43 8.43 -8.60
CA ALA A 199 27.57 9.51 -7.63
C ALA A 199 26.41 9.52 -6.64
N TRP A 200 26.71 9.71 -5.36
CA TRP A 200 25.70 9.87 -4.32
C TRP A 200 25.81 11.25 -3.68
N ILE A 201 24.73 12.01 -3.68
CA ILE A 201 24.68 13.36 -3.11
C ILE A 201 23.89 13.34 -1.81
N ALA A 202 24.61 13.56 -0.70
CA ALA A 202 24.08 13.64 0.65
C ALA A 202 24.33 15.04 1.24
N GLY A 203 23.30 15.90 1.19
CA GLY A 203 23.31 17.28 1.69
C GLY A 203 23.35 18.34 0.59
N ASP A 204 23.39 19.62 0.99
CA ASP A 204 23.33 20.75 0.07
C ASP A 204 24.57 20.83 -0.85
N ILE A 205 24.33 20.97 -2.15
CA ILE A 205 25.35 21.12 -3.18
C ILE A 205 25.16 22.43 -3.95
N GLU A 206 26.24 23.17 -4.14
CA GLU A 206 26.25 24.38 -4.95
C GLU A 206 27.26 24.23 -6.09
N VAL A 207 26.77 24.15 -7.33
CA VAL A 207 27.60 24.14 -8.54
C VAL A 207 27.65 25.57 -9.07
N LYS A 208 28.81 26.23 -8.98
CA LYS A 208 28.95 27.63 -9.40
C LYS A 208 29.58 27.76 -10.77
N ASN A 209 29.42 28.93 -11.39
CA ASN A 209 30.37 29.48 -12.37
C ASN A 209 30.81 28.54 -13.51
N LYS A 210 29.90 28.12 -14.39
CA LYS A 210 30.20 27.28 -15.57
C LYS A 210 30.84 25.92 -15.27
N THR A 211 30.91 25.51 -14.00
CA THR A 211 31.44 24.20 -13.63
C THR A 211 30.49 23.10 -14.07
N LYS A 212 31.04 22.03 -14.65
CA LYS A 212 30.31 20.83 -15.08
C LYS A 212 30.63 19.66 -14.15
N LEU A 213 29.63 19.09 -13.49
CA LEU A 213 29.76 17.78 -12.82
C LEU A 213 29.28 16.68 -13.78
N VAL A 214 30.18 15.81 -14.22
CA VAL A 214 29.89 14.68 -15.12
C VAL A 214 29.89 13.37 -14.33
N VAL A 215 28.79 12.64 -14.35
CA VAL A 215 28.62 11.32 -13.75
C VAL A 215 28.41 10.29 -14.86
N GLU A 216 29.33 9.35 -15.01
CA GLU A 216 29.32 8.37 -16.11
C GLU A 216 28.28 7.25 -15.91
N LYS A 217 27.86 6.97 -14.66
CA LYS A 217 26.80 6.00 -14.33
C LYS A 217 25.58 6.71 -13.72
N ASN A 218 25.08 6.19 -12.60
CA ASN A 218 23.85 6.68 -11.96
C ASN A 218 24.15 7.80 -10.97
N LEU A 219 23.19 8.71 -10.83
CA LEU A 219 23.19 9.74 -9.80
C LEU A 219 22.08 9.46 -8.79
N TYR A 220 22.41 9.48 -7.51
CA TYR A 220 21.47 9.32 -6.42
C TYR A 220 21.43 10.59 -5.57
N ILE A 221 20.25 11.16 -5.39
CA ILE A 221 20.02 12.39 -4.64
C ILE A 221 19.21 12.05 -3.39
N SER A 222 19.69 12.45 -2.21
CA SER A 222 18.95 12.25 -0.95
C SER A 222 17.94 13.36 -0.64
N ASP A 223 17.03 13.11 0.30
CA ASP A 223 15.85 13.95 0.58
C ASP A 223 16.18 15.40 1.00
N ASN A 224 17.36 15.62 1.58
CA ASN A 224 17.80 16.93 2.10
C ASN A 224 18.85 17.60 1.21
N VAL A 225 18.69 17.49 -0.11
CA VAL A 225 19.63 18.06 -1.07
C VAL A 225 19.02 19.27 -1.75
N ARG A 226 19.66 20.42 -1.58
CA ARG A 226 19.47 21.56 -2.47
C ARG A 226 20.61 21.61 -3.49
N ILE A 227 20.30 21.46 -4.78
CA ILE A 227 21.24 21.70 -5.87
C ILE A 227 20.95 23.06 -6.49
N VAL A 228 21.96 23.93 -6.54
CA VAL A 228 21.85 25.26 -7.16
C VAL A 228 22.99 25.49 -8.14
N GLY A 229 22.65 25.72 -9.41
CA GLY A 229 23.52 26.18 -10.48
C GLY A 229 23.60 27.70 -10.49
N LYS A 230 24.41 28.31 -9.62
CA LYS A 230 24.46 29.79 -9.56
C LYS A 230 25.25 30.40 -10.72
N GLY A 231 24.55 31.22 -11.50
CA GLY A 231 25.04 32.12 -12.55
C GLY A 231 23.85 32.58 -13.39
N GLY A 232 23.95 33.65 -14.18
CA GLY A 232 22.93 33.88 -15.23
C GLY A 232 22.86 32.68 -16.18
N ASN A 233 21.87 32.60 -17.08
CA ASN A 233 21.66 31.43 -17.96
C ASN A 233 22.94 30.87 -18.64
N ASP A 234 23.92 31.72 -18.94
CA ASP A 234 25.20 31.35 -19.58
C ASP A 234 26.35 31.03 -18.60
N LYS A 235 26.13 31.18 -17.29
CA LYS A 235 27.12 31.03 -16.21
C LYS A 235 26.70 30.04 -15.13
N ALA A 236 25.48 29.49 -15.21
CA ALA A 236 25.03 28.44 -14.30
C ALA A 236 25.97 27.22 -14.39
N GLY A 237 26.13 26.51 -13.29
CA GLY A 237 26.74 25.19 -13.32
C GLY A 237 25.82 24.19 -13.99
N HIS A 238 26.39 23.13 -14.56
CA HIS A 238 25.63 22.05 -15.20
C HIS A 238 25.96 20.71 -14.56
N LEU A 239 24.97 19.82 -14.53
CA LEU A 239 25.16 18.46 -14.06
C LEU A 239 24.83 17.52 -15.21
N CYS A 240 25.79 16.70 -15.61
CA CYS A 240 25.67 15.77 -16.72
C CYS A 240 25.69 14.34 -16.16
N VAL A 241 24.57 13.63 -16.24
CA VAL A 241 24.48 12.22 -15.86
C VAL A 241 24.26 11.39 -17.12
N LYS A 242 25.12 10.41 -17.36
CA LYS A 242 24.96 9.50 -18.52
C LYS A 242 24.06 8.30 -18.22
N GLY A 243 23.97 7.88 -16.96
CA GLY A 243 23.05 6.84 -16.50
C GLY A 243 21.73 7.41 -15.97
N GLU A 244 21.13 6.71 -15.02
CA GLU A 244 19.84 7.10 -14.42
C GLU A 244 20.01 8.11 -13.29
N ILE A 245 19.02 8.98 -13.12
CA ILE A 245 18.94 9.92 -11.99
C ILE A 245 17.83 9.42 -11.06
N HIS A 246 18.20 9.08 -9.84
CA HIS A 246 17.29 8.67 -8.78
C HIS A 246 17.05 9.86 -7.86
N PHE A 247 15.84 10.43 -7.96
CA PHE A 247 15.37 11.50 -7.09
C PHE A 247 14.73 10.92 -5.81
N PRO A 248 14.71 11.69 -4.71
CA PRO A 248 13.88 11.41 -3.54
C PRO A 248 12.40 11.20 -3.88
N ASP A 249 11.69 10.51 -3.01
CA ASP A 249 10.24 10.31 -3.15
C ASP A 249 9.51 11.66 -3.27
N GLY A 250 8.71 11.80 -4.34
CA GLY A 250 7.96 13.02 -4.63
C GLY A 250 8.78 14.18 -5.20
N LYS A 251 10.06 13.97 -5.55
CA LYS A 251 10.92 14.93 -6.23
C LYS A 251 11.18 14.56 -7.68
N SER A 252 11.50 15.57 -8.47
CA SER A 252 11.78 15.49 -9.90
C SER A 252 12.89 16.46 -10.28
N GLU A 253 13.35 16.39 -11.54
CA GLU A 253 14.33 17.34 -12.10
C GLU A 253 13.93 18.81 -11.87
N SER A 254 12.63 19.11 -11.98
CA SER A 254 12.09 20.47 -11.86
C SER A 254 12.17 21.07 -10.44
N ASP A 255 12.45 20.24 -9.44
CA ASP A 255 12.63 20.68 -8.05
C ASP A 255 14.03 21.26 -7.78
N TYR A 256 14.95 21.14 -8.73
CA TYR A 256 16.35 21.56 -8.59
C TYR A 256 16.66 22.72 -9.55
N ASP A 257 17.39 23.70 -9.04
CA ASP A 257 17.76 24.91 -9.80
C ASP A 257 19.08 24.66 -10.55
N ILE A 258 19.13 23.63 -11.39
CA ILE A 258 20.30 23.25 -12.19
C ILE A 258 19.86 22.54 -13.48
N ASP A 259 20.65 22.66 -14.55
CA ASP A 259 20.38 21.98 -15.82
C ASP A 259 21.06 20.60 -15.84
N PHE A 260 20.27 19.53 -15.96
CA PHE A 260 20.75 18.14 -15.98
C PHE A 260 21.17 17.67 -17.38
N LYS A 261 21.81 18.54 -18.18
CA LYS A 261 22.17 18.24 -19.58
C LYS A 261 23.66 18.01 -19.76
N CYS A 262 23.97 17.06 -20.64
CA CYS A 262 25.34 16.71 -21.02
C CYS A 262 25.92 17.51 -22.20
N ASN A 263 25.11 18.37 -22.82
CA ASN A 263 25.45 19.10 -24.04
C ASN A 263 26.59 20.13 -23.86
#